data_AF-A0A928UED8-F1
#
_entry.id   AF-A0A928UED8-F1
#
_cell.length_a   1.000
_cell.length_b   1.000
_cell.length_c   1.000
_cell.angle_alpha   90.00
_cell.angle_beta   90.00
_cell.angle_gamma   90.00
#
_symmetry.space_group_name_H-M   'P 1'
#
loop_
_entity.id
_entity.type
_entity.pdbx_description
1 polymer ?
#
loop_
_entity_poly.entity_id
_entity_poly.type
_entity_poly.pdbx_seq_one_letter_code
_entity_poly.pdbx_strand_id
1 'polypeptide(L)'
;MVKAPEKFMETYLSREKELSGKKERRPSREHAAVFSPEKTNRLKRNMQIIWGIYGTPEIKEILAKKERIHFLDLKNARACLNLYYVNRGVLAEYEVDMGDQRDLAGARIYKQSETLISRYFYTEKGAEELLKSTNEAYQAFVDALSANDIEENALWDAIAKQESIKLSPGY
;
A
#
# COMPACT_ATOMS: atom_id res chain seq x y z
N MET A 1 33.42 -1.09 2.63
CA MET A 1 32.31 -0.13 2.87
C MET A 1 32.42 0.98 1.85
N VAL A 2 31.52 1.03 0.87
CA VAL A 2 31.48 2.13 -0.12
C VAL A 2 30.64 3.24 0.51
N LYS A 3 31.26 4.36 0.86
CA LYS A 3 30.55 5.55 1.34
C LYS A 3 29.81 6.18 0.17
N ALA A 4 28.50 6.36 0.30
CA ALA A 4 27.74 7.19 -0.63
C ALA A 4 28.36 8.60 -0.66
N PRO A 5 28.49 9.24 -1.83
CA PRO A 5 29.07 10.58 -1.94
C PRO A 5 28.26 11.56 -1.08
N GLU A 6 28.91 12.35 -0.23
CA GLU A 6 28.25 13.27 0.71
C GLU A 6 27.27 14.22 -0.01
N LYS A 7 27.60 14.61 -1.24
CA LYS A 7 26.74 15.41 -2.14
C LYS A 7 25.41 14.74 -2.48
N PHE A 8 25.35 13.41 -2.52
CA PHE A 8 24.13 12.64 -2.79
C PHE A 8 23.19 12.64 -1.58
N MET A 9 23.71 12.39 -0.38
CA MET A 9 22.90 12.46 0.85
C MET A 9 22.34 13.86 1.06
N GLU A 10 23.13 14.89 0.77
CA GLU A 10 22.69 16.28 0.87
C GLU A 10 21.58 16.61 -0.14
N THR A 11 21.70 16.13 -1.38
CA THR A 11 20.68 16.31 -2.44
C THR A 11 19.41 15.49 -2.17
N TYR A 12 19.55 14.30 -1.61
CA TYR A 12 18.42 13.45 -1.21
C TYR A 12 17.64 14.09 -0.05
N LEU A 13 18.34 14.52 1.00
CA LEU A 13 17.75 15.21 2.15
C LEU A 13 17.17 16.59 1.78
N SER A 14 17.75 17.29 0.79
CA SER A 14 17.18 18.55 0.29
C SER A 14 15.87 18.32 -0.47
N ARG A 15 15.76 17.24 -1.27
CA ARG A 15 14.53 16.86 -1.95
C ARG A 15 13.46 16.32 -0.99
N GLU A 16 13.85 15.59 0.05
CA GLU A 16 12.94 15.16 1.12
C GLU A 16 12.39 16.36 1.91
N LYS A 17 13.21 17.40 2.14
CA LYS A 17 12.78 18.70 2.69
C LYS A 17 11.89 19.50 1.75
N GLU A 18 12.13 19.48 0.44
CA GLU A 18 11.24 20.10 -0.55
C GLU A 18 9.88 19.39 -0.66
N LEU A 19 9.85 18.07 -0.44
CA LEU A 19 8.62 17.27 -0.42
C LEU A 19 7.83 17.43 0.88
N SER A 20 8.51 17.64 2.02
CA SER A 20 7.85 17.96 3.30
C SER A 20 7.49 19.44 3.46
N GLY A 21 8.09 20.33 2.67
CA GLY A 21 7.83 21.79 2.69
C GLY A 21 6.87 22.31 1.61
N LYS A 22 6.53 21.52 0.58
CA LYS A 22 5.48 21.90 -0.38
C LYS A 22 4.12 21.75 0.28
N LYS A 23 3.51 22.88 0.66
CA LYS A 23 2.05 22.98 0.70
C LYS A 23 1.54 22.37 -0.59
N GLU A 24 0.78 21.27 -0.47
CA GLU A 24 0.16 20.56 -1.56
C GLU A 24 -0.39 21.60 -2.55
N ARG A 25 0.27 21.75 -3.71
CA ARG A 25 -0.40 22.36 -4.85
C ARG A 25 -1.56 21.41 -5.11
N ARG A 26 -2.77 21.86 -4.76
CA ARG A 26 -4.03 21.18 -5.06
C ARG A 26 -3.87 20.57 -6.46
N PRO A 27 -3.85 19.23 -6.59
CA PRO A 27 -3.90 18.65 -7.91
C PRO A 27 -5.19 19.17 -8.56
N SER A 28 -5.08 19.48 -9.86
CA SER A 28 -6.21 19.75 -10.71
C SER A 28 -7.30 18.70 -10.45
N ARG A 29 -8.54 19.17 -10.47
CA ARG A 29 -9.80 18.50 -10.07
C ARG A 29 -10.14 17.17 -10.78
N GLU A 30 -9.18 16.49 -11.39
CA GLU A 30 -9.38 15.41 -12.36
C GLU A 30 -9.21 13.99 -11.80
N HIS A 31 -8.88 13.81 -10.52
CA HIS A 31 -8.82 12.46 -9.89
C HIS A 31 -10.04 12.13 -9.01
N ALA A 32 -11.17 12.80 -9.20
CA ALA A 32 -12.45 12.21 -8.84
C ALA A 32 -12.89 11.29 -9.99
N ALA A 33 -12.15 10.21 -10.25
CA ALA A 33 -12.68 9.12 -11.04
C ALA A 33 -13.99 8.70 -10.35
N VAL A 34 -15.12 8.81 -11.06
CA VAL A 34 -16.40 8.31 -10.55
C VAL A 34 -16.25 6.79 -10.51
N PHE A 35 -15.84 6.25 -9.36
CA PHE A 35 -15.78 4.81 -9.16
C PHE A 35 -17.17 4.24 -9.42
N SER A 36 -17.27 3.30 -10.35
CA SER A 36 -18.52 2.58 -10.59
C SER A 36 -19.01 1.96 -9.26
N PRO A 37 -20.33 1.86 -9.04
CA PRO A 37 -20.87 1.22 -7.84
C PRO A 37 -20.30 -0.19 -7.60
N GLU A 38 -20.02 -0.94 -8.67
CA GLU A 38 -19.40 -2.26 -8.62
C GLU A 38 -18.00 -2.23 -7.99
N LYS A 39 -17.09 -1.40 -8.52
CA LYS A 39 -15.74 -1.21 -7.97
C LYS A 39 -15.76 -0.75 -6.50
N THR A 40 -16.68 0.14 -6.14
CA THR A 40 -16.85 0.59 -4.75
C THR A 40 -17.32 -0.53 -3.83
N ASN A 41 -18.27 -1.35 -4.28
CA ASN A 41 -18.75 -2.51 -3.53
C ASN A 41 -17.66 -3.57 -3.37
N ARG A 42 -16.87 -3.82 -4.42
CA ARG A 42 -15.71 -4.73 -4.37
C ARG A 42 -14.66 -4.26 -3.38
N LEU A 43 -14.30 -2.97 -3.40
CA LEU A 43 -13.41 -2.36 -2.42
C LEU A 43 -13.93 -2.57 -0.98
N LYS A 44 -15.20 -2.21 -0.72
CA LYS A 44 -15.82 -2.37 0.60
C LYS A 44 -15.78 -3.83 1.07
N ARG A 45 -16.16 -4.78 0.21
CA ARG A 45 -16.12 -6.21 0.51
C ARG A 45 -14.71 -6.71 0.83
N ASN A 46 -13.73 -6.38 0.00
CA ASN A 46 -12.34 -6.80 0.21
C ASN A 46 -11.75 -6.23 1.50
N MET A 47 -12.05 -4.96 1.81
CA MET A 47 -11.64 -4.37 3.07
C MET A 47 -12.27 -5.10 4.26
N GLN A 48 -13.56 -5.44 4.19
CA GLN A 48 -14.24 -6.21 5.24
C GLN A 48 -13.62 -7.60 5.45
N ILE A 49 -13.27 -8.31 4.36
CA ILE A 49 -12.61 -9.62 4.45
C ILE A 49 -11.24 -9.50 5.14
N ILE A 50 -10.39 -8.57 4.66
CA ILE A 50 -9.05 -8.35 5.23
C ILE A 50 -9.16 -8.00 6.72
N TRP A 51 -10.11 -7.13 7.09
CA TRP A 51 -10.34 -6.73 8.47
C TRP A 51 -10.89 -7.86 9.34
N GLY A 52 -11.82 -8.64 8.79
CA GLY A 52 -12.42 -9.80 9.44
C GLY A 52 -11.36 -10.81 9.85
N ILE A 53 -10.44 -11.14 8.94
CA ILE A 53 -9.31 -12.03 9.23
C ILE A 53 -8.38 -11.43 10.28
N TYR A 54 -7.97 -10.16 10.14
CA TYR A 54 -7.12 -9.50 11.13
C TYR A 54 -7.69 -9.56 12.56
N GLY A 55 -9.02 -9.44 12.69
CA GLY A 55 -9.71 -9.43 13.98
C GLY A 55 -9.74 -10.78 14.72
N THR A 56 -9.37 -11.88 14.05
CA THR A 56 -9.51 -13.24 14.59
C THR A 56 -8.52 -13.56 15.71
N PRO A 57 -8.88 -14.45 16.66
CA PRO A 57 -7.97 -14.96 17.69
C PRO A 57 -6.71 -15.60 17.11
N GLU A 58 -6.84 -16.37 16.03
CA GLU A 58 -5.76 -17.10 15.37
C GLU A 58 -4.67 -16.14 14.87
N ILE A 59 -5.06 -15.05 14.20
CA ILE A 59 -4.12 -14.03 13.75
C ILE A 59 -3.45 -13.34 14.95
N LYS A 60 -4.19 -13.04 16.02
CA LYS A 60 -3.61 -12.45 17.24
C LYS A 60 -2.57 -13.37 17.88
N GLU A 61 -2.80 -14.68 17.92
CA GLU A 61 -1.84 -15.65 18.44
C GLU A 61 -0.57 -15.73 17.58
N ILE A 62 -0.72 -15.71 16.25
CA ILE A 62 0.43 -15.67 15.35
C ILE A 62 1.20 -14.36 15.55
N LEU A 63 0.50 -13.22 15.65
CA LEU A 63 1.10 -11.91 15.83
C LEU A 63 1.82 -11.74 17.18
N ALA A 64 1.36 -12.45 18.22
CA ALA A 64 2.06 -12.51 19.51
C ALA A 64 3.43 -13.20 19.41
N LYS A 65 3.62 -14.07 18.41
CA LYS A 65 4.89 -14.78 18.14
C LYS A 65 5.71 -14.14 17.02
N LYS A 66 5.06 -13.49 16.06
CA LYS A 66 5.66 -12.85 14.88
C LYS A 66 5.13 -11.43 14.76
N GLU A 67 5.99 -10.42 14.79
CA GLU A 67 5.54 -9.01 14.80
C GLU A 67 4.76 -8.57 13.55
N ARG A 68 4.93 -9.28 12.42
CA ARG A 68 4.36 -8.96 11.11
C ARG A 68 4.04 -10.24 10.33
N ILE A 69 2.87 -10.29 9.69
CA ILE A 69 2.49 -11.35 8.74
C ILE A 69 2.23 -10.68 7.39
N HIS A 70 3.00 -11.07 6.39
CA HIS A 70 2.78 -10.66 5.01
C HIS A 70 1.68 -11.53 4.40
N PHE A 71 0.64 -10.92 3.86
CA PHE A 71 -0.51 -11.68 3.34
C PHE A 71 -0.88 -11.34 1.90
N LEU A 72 -0.42 -10.19 1.37
CA LEU A 72 -0.79 -9.75 0.03
C LEU A 72 0.30 -8.90 -0.60
N ASP A 73 0.57 -9.22 -1.87
CA ASP A 73 1.49 -8.51 -2.76
C ASP A 73 0.77 -8.03 -4.00
N LEU A 74 1.03 -6.77 -4.34
CA LEU A 74 0.54 -6.12 -5.54
C LEU A 74 1.71 -5.56 -6.31
N LYS A 75 1.87 -6.00 -7.55
CA LYS A 75 2.97 -5.50 -8.38
C LYS A 75 2.45 -5.00 -9.71
N ASN A 76 2.91 -3.82 -10.09
CA ASN A 76 2.74 -3.27 -11.42
C ASN A 76 4.09 -2.87 -12.02
N ALA A 77 4.07 -2.33 -13.24
CA ALA A 77 5.30 -1.97 -13.95
C ALA A 77 6.15 -0.88 -13.27
N ARG A 78 5.57 -0.11 -12.34
CA ARG A 78 6.17 1.08 -11.71
C ARG A 78 6.02 1.14 -10.19
N ALA A 79 5.30 0.21 -9.56
CA ALA A 79 5.07 0.22 -8.13
C ALA A 79 4.82 -1.17 -7.56
N CYS A 80 5.20 -1.36 -6.29
CA CYS A 80 4.86 -2.50 -5.46
C CYS A 80 4.04 -2.02 -4.26
N LEU A 81 3.01 -2.77 -3.89
CA LEU A 81 2.22 -2.54 -2.68
C LEU A 81 2.13 -3.85 -1.91
N ASN A 82 2.68 -3.85 -0.70
CA ASN A 82 2.72 -5.01 0.17
C ASN A 82 1.82 -4.73 1.38
N LEU A 83 0.96 -5.68 1.74
CA LEU A 83 0.07 -5.56 2.90
C LEU A 83 0.41 -6.56 3.99
N TYR A 84 0.38 -6.06 5.22
CA TYR A 84 0.79 -6.83 6.38
C TYR A 84 -0.17 -6.68 7.54
N TYR A 85 -0.41 -7.80 8.24
CA TYR A 85 -0.98 -7.78 9.57
C TYR A 85 0.13 -7.49 10.56
N VAL A 86 -0.11 -6.53 11.45
CA VAL A 86 0.79 -6.14 12.54
C VAL A 86 -0.02 -5.99 13.82
N ASN A 87 0.62 -6.01 14.99
CA ASN A 87 -0.04 -5.85 16.29
C ASN A 87 -0.97 -4.62 16.40
N ARG A 88 -0.75 -3.59 15.56
CA ARG A 88 -1.51 -2.33 15.55
C ARG A 88 -2.52 -2.22 14.40
N GLY A 89 -2.74 -3.29 13.64
CA GLY A 89 -3.70 -3.33 12.53
C GLY A 89 -3.09 -3.75 11.20
N VAL A 90 -3.53 -3.11 10.12
CA VAL A 90 -3.07 -3.40 8.76
C VAL A 90 -2.11 -2.30 8.31
N LEU A 91 -0.91 -2.71 7.93
CA LEU A 91 0.14 -1.85 7.39
C LEU A 91 0.19 -2.02 5.87
N ALA A 92 0.27 -0.91 5.14
CA ALA A 92 0.59 -0.89 3.73
C ALA A 92 2.00 -0.32 3.52
N GLU A 93 2.79 -1.01 2.72
CA GLU A 93 4.08 -0.56 2.26
C GLU A 93 4.01 -0.37 0.76
N TYR A 94 4.21 0.87 0.34
CA TYR A 94 4.15 1.26 -1.06
C TYR A 94 5.54 1.67 -1.54
N GLU A 95 5.99 1.03 -2.60
CA GLU A 95 7.28 1.27 -3.24
C GLU A 95 7.07 1.73 -4.67
N VAL A 96 7.57 2.92 -5.01
CA VAL A 96 7.53 3.44 -6.39
C VAL A 96 8.89 3.30 -7.03
N ASP A 97 8.91 2.71 -8.22
CA ASP A 97 10.05 2.76 -9.12
C ASP A 97 10.21 4.19 -9.64
N MET A 98 11.27 4.86 -9.19
CA MET A 98 11.57 6.24 -9.61
C MET A 98 12.27 6.30 -10.99
N GLY A 99 12.39 5.16 -11.68
CA GLY A 99 12.98 4.99 -12.99
C GLY A 99 14.51 4.90 -12.99
N ASP A 100 15.06 4.44 -14.13
CA ASP A 100 16.47 4.56 -14.45
C ASP A 100 16.76 6.01 -14.88
N GLN A 101 16.86 6.95 -13.94
CA GLN A 101 17.48 8.23 -14.29
C GLN A 101 18.91 7.91 -14.74
N ARG A 102 19.21 8.13 -16.03
CA ARG A 102 20.50 7.85 -16.67
C ARG A 102 21.72 8.47 -15.97
N ASP A 103 21.52 9.34 -14.99
CA ASP A 103 22.57 9.94 -14.14
C ASP A 103 22.80 9.18 -12.81
N LEU A 104 22.04 8.13 -12.51
CA LEU A 104 22.18 7.19 -11.38
C LEU A 104 22.68 5.82 -11.88
N ALA A 105 23.66 5.81 -12.79
CA ALA A 105 24.09 4.76 -13.73
C ALA A 105 24.18 3.28 -13.25
N GLY A 106 23.10 2.71 -12.71
CA GLY A 106 23.00 1.30 -12.31
C GLY A 106 22.12 1.01 -11.08
N ALA A 107 21.56 2.01 -10.39
CA ALA A 107 20.74 1.76 -9.21
C ALA A 107 19.27 2.10 -9.47
N ARG A 108 18.40 1.08 -9.49
CA ARG A 108 16.97 1.25 -9.28
C ARG A 108 16.77 1.79 -7.87
N ILE A 109 16.27 3.02 -7.75
CA ILE A 109 15.95 3.61 -6.44
C ILE A 109 14.44 3.53 -6.26
N TYR A 110 14.02 2.75 -5.26
CA TYR A 110 12.64 2.68 -4.84
C TYR A 110 12.37 3.74 -3.76
N LYS A 111 11.32 4.54 -3.94
CA LYS A 111 10.78 5.35 -2.85
C LYS A 111 9.79 4.50 -2.08
N GLN A 112 10.14 4.13 -0.86
CA GLN A 112 9.30 3.34 0.03
C GLN A 112 8.56 4.27 1.01
N SER A 113 7.28 4.01 1.21
CA SER A 113 6.48 4.63 2.25
C SER A 113 5.64 3.57 2.96
N GLU A 114 5.77 3.48 4.28
CA GLU A 114 4.92 2.65 5.12
C GLU A 114 3.81 3.48 5.74
N THR A 115 2.58 2.97 5.71
CA THR A 115 1.43 3.68 6.27
C THR A 115 0.45 2.72 6.95
N LEU A 116 0.06 3.04 8.18
CA LEU A 116 -0.97 2.30 8.89
C LEU A 116 -2.36 2.66 8.30
N ILE A 117 -2.96 1.70 7.59
CA ILE A 117 -4.21 1.91 6.86
C ILE A 117 -5.45 1.51 7.67
N SER A 118 -5.26 0.93 8.86
CA SER A 118 -6.33 0.42 9.74
C SER A 118 -7.48 1.40 9.93
N ARG A 119 -7.20 2.71 10.03
CA ARG A 119 -8.22 3.76 10.22
C ARG A 119 -9.35 3.72 9.19
N TYR A 120 -9.08 3.20 7.99
CA TYR A 120 -10.05 3.12 6.90
C TYR A 120 -10.90 1.86 6.92
N PHE A 121 -10.52 0.85 7.71
CA PHE A 121 -11.27 -0.41 7.82
C PHE A 121 -12.35 -0.37 8.89
N TYR A 122 -12.21 0.52 9.88
CA TYR A 122 -13.09 0.59 11.04
C TYR A 122 -14.41 1.33 10.80
N THR A 123 -14.51 2.18 9.79
CA THR A 123 -15.67 3.06 9.59
C THR A 123 -16.43 2.69 8.33
N GLU A 124 -17.76 2.79 8.35
CA GLU A 124 -18.61 2.60 7.16
C GLU A 124 -18.20 3.54 6.01
N LYS A 125 -17.66 4.71 6.36
CA LYS A 125 -17.17 5.74 5.43
C LYS A 125 -15.69 5.57 5.06
N GLY A 126 -14.96 4.64 5.64
CA GLY A 126 -13.51 4.55 5.46
C GLY A 126 -13.09 4.24 4.03
N ALA A 127 -13.86 3.41 3.33
CA ALA A 127 -13.69 3.21 1.88
C ALA A 127 -13.94 4.50 1.08
N GLU A 128 -14.95 5.30 1.46
CA GLU A 128 -15.26 6.58 0.81
C GLU A 128 -14.21 7.66 1.09
N GLU A 129 -13.58 7.61 2.26
CA GLU A 129 -12.44 8.47 2.61
C GLU A 129 -11.17 8.09 1.86
N LEU A 130 -10.91 6.78 1.71
CA LEU A 130 -9.81 6.28 0.86
C LEU A 130 -9.96 6.73 -0.59
N LEU A 131 -11.17 6.58 -1.15
CA LEU A 131 -11.50 7.00 -2.51
C LEU A 131 -11.24 8.49 -2.75
N LYS A 132 -11.41 9.32 -1.72
CA LYS A 132 -11.18 10.78 -1.79
C LYS A 132 -9.75 11.19 -1.51
N SER A 133 -8.87 10.25 -1.14
CA SER A 133 -7.50 10.60 -0.77
C SER A 133 -6.68 11.04 -1.99
N THR A 134 -5.82 12.04 -1.82
CA THR A 134 -4.84 12.44 -2.83
C THR A 134 -3.49 11.70 -2.66
N ASN A 135 -3.36 10.85 -1.65
CA ASN A 135 -2.14 10.10 -1.40
C ASN A 135 -1.99 8.96 -2.41
N GLU A 136 -0.86 8.94 -3.14
CA GLU A 136 -0.58 7.95 -4.19
C GLU A 136 -0.59 6.50 -3.66
N ALA A 137 -0.09 6.25 -2.45
CA ALA A 137 -0.11 4.91 -1.85
C ALA A 137 -1.54 4.45 -1.55
N TYR A 138 -2.40 5.36 -1.08
CA TYR A 138 -3.81 5.05 -0.85
C TYR A 138 -4.59 4.86 -2.15
N GLN A 139 -4.28 5.64 -3.19
CA GLN A 139 -4.87 5.44 -4.52
C GLN A 139 -4.46 4.10 -5.13
N ALA A 140 -3.16 3.74 -5.06
CA ALA A 140 -2.68 2.43 -5.48
C ALA A 140 -3.37 1.28 -4.72
N PHE A 141 -3.59 1.45 -3.42
CA PHE A 141 -4.34 0.50 -2.60
C PHE A 141 -5.80 0.37 -3.03
N VAL A 142 -6.49 1.49 -3.27
CA VAL A 142 -7.88 1.52 -3.76
C VAL A 142 -7.98 0.84 -5.13
N ASP A 143 -7.09 1.17 -6.07
CA ASP A 143 -7.09 0.60 -7.41
C ASP A 143 -6.90 -0.92 -7.36
N ALA A 144 -5.94 -1.37 -6.56
CA ALA A 144 -5.67 -2.78 -6.35
C ALA A 144 -6.87 -3.56 -5.80
N LEU A 145 -7.46 -3.07 -4.70
CA LEU A 145 -8.58 -3.73 -4.04
C LEU A 145 -9.89 -3.60 -4.81
N SER A 146 -10.06 -2.58 -5.65
CA SER A 146 -11.26 -2.44 -6.47
C SER A 146 -11.18 -3.21 -7.80
N ALA A 147 -9.98 -3.60 -8.23
CA ALA A 147 -9.76 -4.36 -9.46
C ALA A 147 -9.82 -5.89 -9.25
N ASN A 148 -9.57 -6.39 -8.05
CA ASN A 148 -9.42 -7.82 -7.77
C ASN A 148 -10.48 -8.29 -6.77
N ASP A 149 -11.02 -9.49 -6.93
CA ASP A 149 -11.84 -10.12 -5.89
C ASP A 149 -10.93 -10.91 -4.94
N ILE A 150 -10.99 -10.58 -3.65
CA ILE A 150 -10.23 -11.30 -2.63
C ILE A 150 -11.16 -12.29 -1.95
N GLU A 151 -10.81 -13.57 -2.03
CA GLU A 151 -11.52 -14.62 -1.31
C GLU A 151 -10.88 -14.84 0.06
N GLU A 152 -11.73 -14.99 1.09
CA GLU A 152 -11.28 -15.23 2.46
C GLU A 152 -10.42 -16.50 2.58
N ASN A 153 -10.83 -17.58 1.91
CA ASN A 153 -10.10 -18.85 1.91
C ASN A 153 -8.69 -18.71 1.32
N ALA A 154 -8.54 -17.90 0.26
CA ALA A 154 -7.24 -17.67 -0.35
C ALA A 154 -6.28 -16.94 0.62
N LEU A 155 -6.79 -16.05 1.47
CA LEU A 155 -5.99 -15.37 2.50
C LEU A 155 -5.56 -16.34 3.58
N TRP A 156 -6.47 -17.18 4.08
CA TRP A 156 -6.13 -18.22 5.05
C TRP A 156 -5.10 -19.21 4.51
N ASP A 157 -5.25 -19.65 3.28
CA ASP A 157 -4.31 -20.55 2.61
C ASP A 157 -2.92 -19.92 2.47
N ALA A 158 -2.86 -18.64 2.06
CA ALA A 158 -1.59 -17.91 1.95
C ALA A 158 -0.90 -17.80 3.31
N ILE A 159 -1.63 -17.43 4.36
CA ILE A 159 -1.10 -17.33 5.74
C ILE A 159 -0.61 -18.69 6.24
N ALA A 160 -1.37 -19.76 6.01
CA ALA A 160 -0.99 -21.12 6.41
C ALA A 160 0.30 -21.59 5.72
N LYS A 161 0.50 -21.22 4.46
CA LYS A 161 1.70 -21.53 3.67
C LYS A 161 2.85 -20.54 3.89
N GLN A 162 2.64 -19.47 4.65
CA GLN A 162 3.56 -18.34 4.77
C GLN A 162 3.91 -17.70 3.42
N GLU A 163 2.93 -17.68 2.53
CA GLU A 163 2.98 -17.08 1.19
C GLU A 163 2.15 -15.78 1.17
N SER A 164 2.27 -15.02 0.08
CA SER A 164 1.44 -13.85 -0.18
C SER A 164 0.50 -14.12 -1.36
N ILE A 165 -0.74 -13.60 -1.28
CA ILE A 165 -1.59 -13.55 -2.46
C ILE A 165 -0.99 -12.52 -3.41
N LYS A 166 -0.73 -12.94 -4.65
CA LYS A 166 -0.26 -12.04 -5.71
C LYS A 166 -1.44 -11.52 -6.51
N LEU A 167 -1.63 -10.21 -6.48
CA LEU A 167 -2.65 -9.52 -7.23
C LEU A 167 -2.00 -8.62 -8.28
N SER A 168 -2.64 -8.50 -9.44
CA SER A 168 -2.26 -7.57 -10.50
C SER A 168 -3.26 -6.41 -10.54
N PRO A 169 -2.83 -5.17 -10.83
CA PRO A 169 -3.79 -4.11 -11.12
C PRO A 169 -4.57 -4.47 -12.38
N GLY A 170 -5.89 -4.29 -12.34
CA GLY A 170 -6.74 -4.43 -13.52
C GLY A 170 -6.53 -3.23 -14.45
N TYR A 171 -5.71 -3.41 -15.47
CA TYR A 171 -5.57 -2.50 -16.61
C TYR A 171 -6.38 -3.02 -17.79
#